data_AF-A0A2J7RHC5-F1
#
_entry.id   AF-A0A2J7RHC5-F1
#
_cell.length_a   1.000
_cell.length_b   1.000
_cell.length_c   1.000
_cell.angle_alpha   90.00
_cell.angle_beta   90.00
_cell.angle_gamma   90.00
#
_symmetry.space_group_name_H-M   'P 1'
#
loop_
_entity.id
_entity.type
_entity.pdbx_description
1 polymer ?
#
loop_
_entity_poly.entity_id
_entity_poly.type
_entity_poly.pdbx_seq_one_letter_code
_entity_poly.pdbx_strand_id
1 'polypeptide(L)'
;MLDVRSFRAADYETDPYLVVAKLRERLTVSKQTTHRVHMVRLNLKKLSKVEGKEQYCVKISNRFTVLENLETEVDVNKTWETIRDNIKMSAKESLGYYEPKKHKPWFDEGCSDLLDHRKQAKLQWLQDPSQLNGDNLSNIRREASRHFRNKKREYLKDKIDELAMNSKNKNIRDLYRGINDFKKGYQPGSNLAKDENGDLLADSHNIFNRWRNYYSQLLSVHRVSNIRQTEIPTAEPLVPDPSPFEVESAIAKLKRYKSTSSD
;
A
#
# COMPACT_ATOMS: atom_id res chain seq x y z
N MET A 1 7.99 23.53 29.13
CA MET A 1 7.17 22.47 29.76
C MET A 1 5.81 23.08 30.10
N LEU A 2 4.68 22.44 29.77
CA LEU A 2 3.33 23.01 29.90
C LEU A 2 2.47 22.35 30.99
N ASP A 3 2.55 21.02 31.14
CA ASP A 3 1.71 20.24 32.07
C ASP A 3 2.44 18.94 32.41
N VAL A 4 2.24 18.39 33.62
CA VAL A 4 2.80 17.11 34.05
C VAL A 4 1.73 16.35 34.82
N ARG A 5 1.36 15.16 34.35
CA ARG A 5 0.36 14.32 35.00
C ARG A 5 0.83 12.87 35.10
N SER A 6 0.50 12.22 36.20
CA SER A 6 0.66 10.80 36.39
C SER A 6 -0.58 10.06 35.86
N PHE A 7 -0.39 9.17 34.89
CA PHE A 7 -1.41 8.29 34.35
C PHE A 7 -1.11 6.86 34.73
N ARG A 8 -2.13 6.06 35.06
CA ARG A 8 -1.92 4.61 35.23
C ARG A 8 -1.38 4.04 33.93
N ALA A 9 -0.22 3.38 33.99
CA ALA A 9 0.47 2.86 32.82
C ALA A 9 -0.35 1.78 32.09
N ALA A 10 -0.03 1.56 30.82
CA ALA A 10 -0.48 0.37 30.10
C ALA A 10 -0.08 -0.88 30.88
N ASP A 11 -0.78 -1.99 30.64
CA ASP A 11 -0.63 -3.23 31.39
C ASP A 11 0.74 -3.89 31.09
N TYR A 12 1.82 -3.36 31.67
CA TYR A 12 3.20 -3.84 31.56
C TYR A 12 3.76 -4.06 32.97
N GLU A 13 4.68 -5.02 33.10
CA GLU A 13 5.07 -5.67 34.36
C GLU A 13 5.95 -4.84 35.31
N THR A 14 6.11 -3.54 35.08
CA THR A 14 6.89 -2.64 35.95
C THR A 14 6.03 -1.54 36.55
N ASP A 15 6.34 -1.21 37.80
CA ASP A 15 5.58 -0.37 38.74
C ASP A 15 5.55 1.13 38.34
N PRO A 16 4.77 2.00 39.01
CA PRO A 16 3.48 2.44 38.54
C PRO A 16 3.48 3.93 38.15
N TYR A 17 2.51 4.29 37.33
CA TYR A 17 2.25 5.63 36.79
C TYR A 17 3.22 6.13 35.71
N LEU A 18 2.72 6.15 34.48
CA LEU A 18 3.31 6.88 33.37
C LEU A 18 3.22 8.37 33.66
N VAL A 19 4.36 9.02 33.90
CA VAL A 19 4.41 10.49 34.00
C VAL A 19 4.41 11.06 32.58
N VAL A 20 3.30 11.68 32.20
CA VAL A 20 3.16 12.36 30.92
C VAL A 20 3.44 13.84 31.12
N ALA A 21 4.56 14.30 30.57
CA ALA A 21 4.87 15.72 30.47
C ALA A 21 4.41 16.26 29.12
N LYS A 22 3.56 17.29 29.12
CA LYS A 22 3.20 18.05 27.92
C LYS A 22 4.31 19.06 27.67
N LEU A 23 5.17 18.77 26.71
CA LEU A 23 6.20 19.70 26.24
C LEU A 23 5.66 20.43 25.00
N ARG A 24 5.81 21.76 24.94
CA ARG A 24 5.56 22.52 23.72
C ARG A 24 6.90 22.75 23.03
N GLU A 25 7.24 21.84 22.15
CA GLU A 25 8.36 22.00 21.24
C GLU A 25 7.81 22.65 19.96
N ARG A 26 8.38 23.79 19.55
CA ARG A 26 8.02 24.47 18.29
C ARG A 26 8.84 23.86 17.15
N LEU A 27 8.52 22.62 16.77
CA LEU A 27 8.92 22.07 15.48
C LEU A 27 7.73 22.24 14.53
N THR A 28 7.85 23.13 13.56
CA THR A 28 6.88 23.32 12.48
C THR A 28 6.93 22.15 11.51
N VAL A 29 6.50 20.97 11.97
CA VAL A 29 6.03 19.92 11.09
C VAL A 29 4.53 20.13 10.97
N SER A 30 4.12 20.90 9.97
CA SER A 30 2.74 20.90 9.53
C SER A 30 2.45 19.50 9.00
N LYS A 31 1.97 18.61 9.87
CA LYS A 31 1.22 17.43 9.46
C LYS A 31 -0.10 17.96 8.90
N GLN A 32 -0.04 18.60 7.74
CA GLN A 32 -1.21 18.60 6.88
C GLN A 32 -1.50 17.12 6.67
N THR A 33 -2.68 16.71 7.07
CA THR A 33 -3.27 15.43 6.70
C THR A 33 -3.36 15.48 5.18
N THR A 34 -2.25 15.20 4.49
CA THR A 34 -2.27 14.97 3.05
C THR A 34 -3.32 13.90 2.90
N HIS A 35 -4.40 14.23 2.18
CA HIS A 35 -5.39 13.24 1.77
C HIS A 35 -4.56 12.07 1.24
N ARG A 36 -4.47 11.00 2.03
CA ARG A 36 -3.87 9.77 1.55
C ARG A 36 -4.86 9.35 0.50
N VAL A 37 -4.56 9.67 -0.76
CA VAL A 37 -5.28 9.12 -1.90
C VAL A 37 -5.03 7.64 -1.76
N HIS A 38 -6.00 6.96 -1.15
CA HIS A 38 -5.92 5.54 -0.93
C HIS A 38 -6.08 4.95 -2.32
N MET A 39 -4.95 4.74 -3.00
CA MET A 39 -4.95 4.11 -4.31
C MET A 39 -5.42 2.68 -4.10
N VAL A 40 -6.72 2.48 -4.32
CA VAL A 40 -7.35 1.19 -4.16
C VAL A 40 -6.85 0.29 -5.28
N ARG A 41 -6.11 -0.77 -4.93
CA ARG A 41 -5.50 -1.67 -5.90
C ARG A 41 -6.52 -2.71 -6.34
N LEU A 42 -6.73 -2.84 -7.66
CA LEU A 42 -7.55 -3.89 -8.25
C LEU A 42 -6.95 -5.28 -8.02
N ASN A 43 -7.80 -6.28 -7.80
CA ASN A 43 -7.38 -7.66 -7.58
C ASN A 43 -7.13 -8.41 -8.90
N LEU A 44 -5.99 -8.13 -9.52
CA LEU A 44 -5.59 -8.74 -10.80
C LEU A 44 -5.38 -10.26 -10.73
N LYS A 45 -5.28 -10.87 -9.53
CA LYS A 45 -5.23 -12.34 -9.40
C LYS A 45 -6.52 -12.99 -9.91
N LYS A 46 -7.66 -12.30 -9.88
CA LYS A 46 -8.90 -12.87 -10.42
C LYS A 46 -8.84 -13.11 -11.94
N LEU A 47 -8.03 -12.34 -12.67
CA LEU A 47 -7.82 -12.54 -14.10
C LEU A 47 -7.03 -13.82 -14.44
N SER A 48 -6.37 -14.46 -13.46
CA SER A 48 -5.76 -15.77 -13.69
C SER A 48 -6.77 -16.91 -13.64
N LYS A 49 -7.98 -16.67 -13.13
CA LYS A 49 -9.09 -17.62 -13.15
C LYS A 49 -9.95 -17.37 -14.38
N VAL A 50 -10.45 -18.44 -14.99
CA VAL A 50 -11.29 -18.38 -16.20
C VAL A 50 -12.52 -17.50 -15.96
N GLU A 51 -13.24 -17.77 -14.88
CA GLU A 51 -14.44 -17.02 -14.47
C GLU A 51 -14.18 -15.50 -14.31
N GLY A 52 -13.09 -15.12 -13.64
CA GLY A 52 -12.76 -13.71 -13.43
C GLY A 52 -12.37 -12.99 -14.73
N LYS A 53 -11.78 -13.72 -15.69
CA LYS A 53 -11.49 -13.20 -17.03
C LYS A 53 -12.80 -13.00 -17.82
N GLU A 54 -13.67 -14.00 -17.85
CA GLU A 54 -14.96 -13.95 -18.56
C GLU A 54 -15.85 -12.82 -18.04
N GLN A 55 -16.01 -12.70 -16.72
CA GLN A 55 -16.79 -11.63 -16.11
C GLN A 55 -16.27 -10.24 -16.50
N TYR A 56 -14.95 -10.06 -16.53
CA TYR A 56 -14.37 -8.79 -16.96
C TYR A 56 -14.58 -8.54 -18.46
N CYS A 57 -14.37 -9.56 -19.31
CA CYS A 57 -14.61 -9.48 -20.74
C CYS A 57 -16.07 -9.11 -21.05
N VAL A 58 -17.04 -9.75 -20.42
CA VAL A 58 -18.46 -9.42 -20.63
C VAL A 58 -18.77 -7.99 -20.19
N LYS A 59 -18.32 -7.57 -19.00
CA LYS A 59 -18.59 -6.21 -18.51
C LYS A 59 -17.96 -5.12 -19.37
N ILE A 60 -16.71 -5.33 -19.80
CA ILE A 60 -16.02 -4.36 -20.64
C ILE A 60 -16.69 -4.29 -22.00
N SER A 61 -16.95 -5.43 -22.67
CA SER A 61 -17.65 -5.46 -23.96
C SER A 61 -19.01 -4.78 -23.88
N ASN A 62 -19.84 -5.10 -22.89
CA ASN A 62 -21.17 -4.49 -22.74
C ASN A 62 -21.14 -2.97 -22.57
N ARG A 63 -20.11 -2.41 -21.91
CA ARG A 63 -19.97 -0.96 -21.78
C ARG A 63 -19.51 -0.30 -23.07
N PHE A 64 -18.57 -0.93 -23.78
CA PHE A 64 -18.06 -0.39 -25.04
C PHE A 64 -19.09 -0.46 -26.17
N THR A 65 -19.93 -1.50 -26.22
CA THR A 65 -21.05 -1.55 -27.18
C THR A 65 -22.05 -0.41 -26.94
N VAL A 66 -22.34 -0.06 -25.67
CA VAL A 66 -23.19 1.09 -25.35
C VAL A 66 -22.53 2.41 -25.75
N LEU A 67 -21.20 2.52 -25.61
CA LEU A 67 -20.45 3.73 -26.00
C LEU A 67 -20.38 3.92 -27.52
N GLU A 68 -20.22 2.86 -28.30
CA GLU A 68 -20.19 2.94 -29.78
C GLU A 68 -21.53 3.43 -30.35
N ASN A 69 -22.63 3.12 -29.68
CA ASN A 69 -23.97 3.59 -30.08
C ASN A 69 -24.26 5.05 -29.70
N LEU A 70 -23.39 5.70 -28.91
CA LEU A 70 -23.51 7.10 -28.52
C LEU A 70 -22.77 7.99 -29.52
N GLU A 71 -23.43 8.31 -30.63
CA GLU A 71 -22.96 9.32 -31.60
C GLU A 71 -22.93 10.70 -30.93
N THR A 72 -21.76 11.10 -30.45
CA THR A 72 -21.54 12.46 -29.94
C THR A 72 -20.16 12.95 -30.40
N GLU A 73 -20.09 14.14 -30.99
CA GLU A 73 -18.85 14.88 -31.20
C GLU A 73 -18.28 15.28 -29.83
N VAL A 74 -17.53 14.38 -29.23
CA VAL A 74 -16.96 14.58 -27.89
C VAL A 74 -15.50 14.95 -28.04
N ASP A 75 -15.10 16.02 -27.35
CA ASP A 75 -13.72 16.42 -27.09
C ASP A 75 -12.85 15.20 -26.74
N VAL A 76 -11.67 15.10 -27.37
CA VAL A 76 -10.72 13.98 -27.20
C VAL A 76 -10.37 13.75 -25.73
N ASN A 77 -10.30 14.80 -24.92
CA ASN A 77 -10.05 14.63 -23.50
C ASN A 77 -11.22 13.92 -22.82
N LYS A 78 -12.46 14.35 -23.09
CA LYS A 78 -13.66 13.72 -22.55
C LYS A 78 -13.82 12.27 -23.00
N THR A 79 -13.58 11.95 -24.28
CA THR A 79 -13.63 10.56 -24.76
C THR A 79 -12.61 9.68 -24.03
N TRP A 80 -11.39 10.19 -23.83
CA TRP A 80 -10.37 9.49 -23.05
C TRP A 80 -10.81 9.25 -21.59
N GLU A 81 -11.39 10.25 -20.94
CA GLU A 81 -11.91 10.10 -19.57
C GLU A 81 -13.00 9.03 -19.50
N THR A 82 -13.93 9.03 -20.45
CA THR A 82 -14.99 8.02 -20.56
C THR A 82 -14.42 6.62 -20.75
N ILE A 83 -13.46 6.43 -21.66
CA ILE A 83 -12.79 5.14 -21.89
C ILE A 83 -12.10 4.68 -20.60
N ARG A 84 -11.29 5.55 -20.01
CA ARG A 84 -10.55 5.28 -18.76
C ARG A 84 -11.49 4.86 -17.63
N ASP A 85 -12.60 5.55 -17.47
CA ASP A 85 -13.51 5.32 -16.36
C ASP A 85 -14.35 4.06 -16.58
N ASN A 86 -14.73 3.75 -17.82
CA ASN A 86 -15.37 2.47 -18.14
C ASN A 86 -14.45 1.28 -17.89
N ILE A 87 -13.16 1.37 -18.26
CA ILE A 87 -12.15 0.35 -17.94
C ILE A 87 -12.03 0.16 -16.43
N LYS A 88 -11.87 1.26 -15.67
CA LYS A 88 -11.74 1.21 -14.21
C LYS A 88 -12.99 0.63 -13.54
N MET A 89 -14.18 0.99 -14.02
CA MET A 89 -15.44 0.58 -13.44
C MET A 89 -15.76 -0.89 -13.73
N SER A 90 -15.56 -1.35 -14.97
CA SER A 90 -15.61 -2.78 -15.31
C SER A 90 -14.68 -3.61 -14.43
N ALA A 91 -13.43 -3.15 -14.27
CA ALA A 91 -12.44 -3.86 -13.47
C ALA A 91 -12.84 -3.86 -11.98
N LYS A 92 -13.37 -2.74 -11.46
CA LYS A 92 -13.89 -2.66 -10.10
C LYS A 92 -15.03 -3.65 -9.88
N GLU A 93 -15.97 -3.73 -10.81
CA GLU A 93 -17.18 -4.53 -10.66
C GLU A 93 -16.97 -6.03 -10.90
N SER A 94 -15.97 -6.45 -11.70
CA SER A 94 -15.65 -7.87 -11.89
C SER A 94 -14.53 -8.34 -10.95
N LEU A 95 -13.43 -7.59 -10.88
CA LEU A 95 -12.24 -8.01 -10.14
C LEU A 95 -12.33 -7.61 -8.66
N GLY A 96 -12.96 -6.48 -8.37
CA GLY A 96 -12.95 -5.88 -7.04
C GLY A 96 -11.55 -5.42 -6.63
N TYR A 97 -11.44 -5.03 -5.38
CA TYR A 97 -10.21 -4.50 -4.81
C TYR A 97 -9.50 -5.53 -3.92
N TYR A 98 -8.20 -5.32 -3.71
CA TYR A 98 -7.50 -5.98 -2.62
C TYR A 98 -8.02 -5.47 -1.28
N GLU A 99 -8.34 -6.39 -0.39
CA GLU A 99 -8.63 -6.04 0.99
C GLU A 99 -7.36 -5.47 1.65
N PRO A 100 -7.50 -4.37 2.41
CA PRO A 100 -6.42 -3.90 3.26
C PRO A 100 -5.99 -5.03 4.20
N LYS A 101 -4.68 -5.28 4.28
CA LYS A 101 -4.16 -6.24 5.26
C LYS A 101 -4.53 -5.75 6.66
N LYS A 102 -5.27 -6.57 7.42
CA LYS A 102 -5.54 -6.30 8.84
C LYS A 102 -4.21 -6.18 9.58
N HIS A 103 -4.10 -5.17 10.45
CA HIS A 103 -2.96 -5.04 11.34
C HIS A 103 -3.00 -6.18 12.37
N LYS A 104 -1.92 -6.98 12.46
CA LYS A 104 -1.81 -8.19 13.30
C LYS A 104 -2.94 -9.21 13.04
N PRO A 105 -2.95 -9.87 11.87
CA PRO A 105 -4.00 -10.83 11.52
C PRO A 105 -4.06 -12.08 12.41
N TRP A 106 -3.03 -12.33 13.23
CA TRP A 106 -3.00 -13.44 14.20
C TRP A 106 -3.70 -13.11 15.53
N PHE A 107 -4.05 -11.84 15.77
CA PHE A 107 -4.74 -11.42 16.98
C PHE A 107 -6.25 -11.55 16.76
N ASP A 108 -6.82 -12.61 17.31
CA ASP A 108 -8.23 -12.97 17.18
C ASP A 108 -9.05 -12.57 18.41
N GLU A 109 -10.36 -12.88 18.38
CA GLU A 109 -11.29 -12.60 19.48
C GLU A 109 -10.85 -13.26 20.79
N GLY A 110 -10.41 -14.53 20.73
CA GLY A 110 -9.85 -15.21 21.90
C GLY A 110 -8.61 -14.54 22.48
N CYS A 111 -7.78 -13.88 21.66
CA CYS A 111 -6.70 -13.04 22.17
C CYS A 111 -7.22 -11.80 22.90
N SER A 112 -8.33 -11.21 22.44
CA SER A 112 -8.99 -10.08 23.11
C SER A 112 -9.56 -10.50 24.46
N ASP A 113 -10.26 -11.63 24.50
CA ASP A 113 -10.89 -12.15 25.73
C ASP A 113 -9.85 -12.41 26.82
N LEU A 114 -8.73 -13.05 26.47
CA LEU A 114 -7.61 -13.27 27.40
C LEU A 114 -6.98 -11.97 27.89
N LEU A 115 -6.94 -10.94 27.04
CA LEU A 115 -6.44 -9.63 27.42
C LEU A 115 -7.39 -8.96 28.42
N ASP A 116 -8.71 -9.13 28.25
CA ASP A 116 -9.72 -8.59 29.15
C ASP A 116 -9.78 -9.34 30.49
N HIS A 117 -9.68 -10.67 30.49
CA HIS A 117 -9.51 -11.46 31.72
C HIS A 117 -8.27 -11.04 32.50
N ARG A 118 -7.16 -10.75 31.80
CA ARG A 118 -5.94 -10.27 32.44
C ARG A 118 -6.13 -8.90 33.08
N LYS A 119 -6.87 -7.99 32.44
CA LYS A 119 -7.24 -6.69 33.04
C LYS A 119 -8.12 -6.87 34.28
N GLN A 120 -9.12 -7.75 34.22
CA GLN A 120 -10.02 -8.04 35.34
C GLN A 120 -9.27 -8.63 36.53
N ALA A 121 -8.40 -9.62 36.31
CA ALA A 121 -7.57 -10.21 37.37
C ALA A 121 -6.63 -9.17 38.01
N LYS A 122 -6.11 -8.23 37.21
CA LYS A 122 -5.31 -7.13 37.75
C LYS A 122 -6.14 -6.19 38.61
N LEU A 123 -7.37 -5.87 38.20
CA LEU A 123 -8.27 -5.04 39.00
C LEU A 123 -8.63 -5.72 40.33
N GLN A 124 -8.88 -7.03 40.32
CA GLN A 124 -9.14 -7.81 41.54
C GLN A 124 -7.94 -7.81 42.49
N TRP A 125 -6.73 -8.04 41.98
CA TRP A 125 -5.51 -7.96 42.79
C TRP A 125 -5.24 -6.56 43.35
N LEU A 126 -5.59 -5.50 42.62
CA LEU A 126 -5.48 -4.13 43.12
C LEU A 126 -6.51 -3.81 44.22
N GLN A 127 -7.67 -4.46 44.20
CA GLN A 127 -8.70 -4.32 45.24
C GLN A 127 -8.32 -5.11 46.50
N ASP A 128 -7.83 -6.33 46.33
CA ASP A 128 -7.36 -7.21 47.40
C ASP A 128 -6.01 -7.86 46.99
N PRO A 129 -4.88 -7.30 47.45
CA PRO A 129 -3.54 -7.82 47.18
C PRO A 129 -3.19 -9.12 47.95
N SER A 130 -4.12 -10.07 48.03
CA SER A 130 -3.90 -11.36 48.66
C SER A 130 -3.03 -12.29 47.80
N GLN A 131 -2.38 -13.27 48.44
CA GLN A 131 -1.55 -14.26 47.75
C GLN A 131 -2.36 -15.05 46.71
N LEU A 132 -3.61 -15.40 47.04
CA LEU A 132 -4.54 -16.08 46.13
C LEU A 132 -4.75 -15.26 44.84
N ASN A 133 -5.04 -13.96 44.96
CA ASN A 133 -5.27 -13.08 43.81
C ASN A 133 -3.97 -12.84 43.03
N GLY A 134 -2.82 -12.79 43.72
CA GLY A 134 -1.50 -12.71 43.10
C GLY A 134 -1.18 -13.93 42.24
N ASP A 135 -1.42 -15.13 42.78
CA ASP A 135 -1.22 -16.40 42.08
C ASP A 135 -2.17 -16.54 40.89
N ASN A 136 -3.44 -16.14 41.05
CA ASN A 136 -4.42 -16.11 39.95
C ASN A 136 -3.97 -15.17 38.82
N LEU A 137 -3.57 -13.94 39.16
CA LEU A 137 -3.06 -12.98 38.18
C LEU A 137 -1.82 -13.49 37.45
N SER A 138 -0.88 -14.13 38.17
CA SER A 138 0.31 -14.75 37.59
C SER A 138 -0.05 -15.88 36.62
N ASN A 139 -0.99 -16.74 37.00
CA ASN A 139 -1.47 -17.84 36.15
C ASN A 139 -2.13 -17.30 34.87
N ILE A 140 -3.05 -16.35 34.97
CA ILE A 140 -3.72 -15.73 33.82
C ILE A 140 -2.72 -15.03 32.90
N ARG A 141 -1.72 -14.33 33.45
CA ARG A 141 -0.63 -13.72 32.66
C ARG A 141 0.17 -14.76 31.90
N ARG A 142 0.51 -15.87 32.54
CA ARG A 142 1.27 -16.98 31.94
C ARG A 142 0.49 -17.63 30.80
N GLU A 143 -0.80 -17.87 31.01
CA GLU A 143 -1.71 -18.44 30.02
C GLU A 143 -1.92 -17.51 28.82
N ALA A 144 -2.24 -16.23 29.05
CA ALA A 144 -2.37 -15.23 27.98
C ALA A 144 -1.07 -15.12 27.16
N SER A 145 0.08 -15.04 27.84
CA SER A 145 1.40 -14.97 27.17
C SER A 145 1.73 -16.23 26.38
N ARG A 146 1.32 -17.41 26.88
CA ARG A 146 1.46 -18.67 26.14
C ARG A 146 0.58 -18.67 24.90
N HIS A 147 -0.68 -18.25 25.05
CA HIS A 147 -1.64 -18.18 23.95
C HIS A 147 -1.18 -17.22 22.84
N PHE A 148 -0.78 -15.99 23.19
CA PHE A 148 -0.28 -15.02 22.21
C PHE A 148 0.97 -15.51 21.47
N ARG A 149 1.89 -16.17 22.19
CA ARG A 149 3.08 -16.78 21.57
C ARG A 149 2.69 -17.90 20.60
N ASN A 150 1.72 -18.75 20.97
CA ASN A 150 1.26 -19.85 20.12
C ASN A 150 0.55 -19.32 18.87
N LYS A 151 -0.40 -18.39 19.00
CA LYS A 151 -1.09 -17.76 17.86
C LYS A 151 -0.12 -17.07 16.90
N LYS A 152 0.87 -16.34 17.45
CA LYS A 152 1.91 -15.71 16.63
C LYS A 152 2.78 -16.76 15.90
N ARG A 153 3.11 -17.88 16.55
CA ARG A 153 3.89 -18.97 15.93
C ARG A 153 3.11 -19.67 14.82
N GLU A 154 1.84 -19.97 15.05
CA GLU A 154 0.94 -20.58 14.06
C GLU A 154 0.85 -19.70 12.81
N TYR A 155 0.58 -18.41 12.99
CA TYR A 155 0.58 -17.46 11.88
C TYR A 155 1.89 -17.40 11.09
N LEU A 156 3.03 -17.41 11.79
CA LEU A 156 4.33 -17.42 11.13
C LEU A 156 4.58 -18.71 10.34
N LYS A 157 4.13 -19.85 10.88
CA LYS A 157 4.20 -21.15 10.20
C LYS A 157 3.36 -21.12 8.92
N ASP A 158 2.11 -20.68 8.99
CA ASP A 158 1.22 -20.58 7.82
C ASP A 158 1.82 -19.66 6.74
N LYS A 159 2.50 -18.57 7.15
CA LYS A 159 3.18 -17.68 6.21
C LYS A 159 4.37 -18.34 5.53
N ILE A 160 5.15 -19.15 6.25
CA ILE A 160 6.25 -19.92 5.68
C ILE A 160 5.71 -20.96 4.69
N ASP A 161 4.63 -21.63 5.05
CA ASP A 161 3.97 -22.61 4.17
C ASP A 161 3.42 -21.93 2.90
N GLU A 162 2.82 -20.74 3.02
CA GLU A 162 2.40 -19.92 1.87
C GLU A 162 3.60 -19.55 0.96
N LEU A 163 4.74 -19.18 1.53
CA LEU A 163 5.97 -18.90 0.77
C LEU A 163 6.47 -20.17 0.06
N ALA A 164 6.46 -21.32 0.73
CA ALA A 164 6.87 -22.60 0.15
C ALA A 164 5.96 -22.99 -1.03
N MET A 165 4.65 -22.81 -0.89
CA MET A 165 3.69 -23.05 -1.98
C MET A 165 3.88 -22.09 -3.15
N ASN A 166 4.12 -20.80 -2.88
CA ASN A 166 4.42 -19.83 -3.93
C ASN A 166 5.70 -20.18 -4.70
N SER A 167 6.72 -20.70 -4.01
CA SER A 167 7.95 -21.20 -4.63
C SER A 167 7.68 -22.40 -5.55
N LYS A 168 6.98 -23.43 -5.04
CA LYS A 168 6.60 -24.63 -5.82
C LYS A 168 5.79 -24.28 -7.08
N ASN A 169 4.83 -23.36 -6.94
CA ASN A 169 3.96 -22.93 -8.03
C ASN A 169 4.61 -21.89 -8.97
N LYS A 170 5.91 -21.59 -8.81
CA LYS A 170 6.64 -20.56 -9.57
C LYS A 170 5.97 -19.18 -9.53
N ASN A 171 5.23 -18.87 -8.46
CA ASN A 171 4.64 -17.55 -8.22
C ASN A 171 5.67 -16.58 -7.61
N ILE A 172 6.67 -16.24 -8.43
CA ILE A 172 7.86 -15.48 -8.05
C ILE A 172 7.48 -14.13 -7.42
N ARG A 173 6.46 -13.46 -7.95
CA ARG A 173 6.05 -12.13 -7.46
C ARG A 173 5.56 -12.16 -6.02
N ASP A 174 4.68 -13.10 -5.68
CA ASP A 174 4.13 -13.20 -4.33
C ASP A 174 5.15 -13.79 -3.35
N LEU A 175 6.02 -14.68 -3.81
CA LEU A 175 7.18 -15.15 -3.05
C LEU A 175 8.05 -13.98 -2.59
N TYR A 176 8.55 -13.15 -3.51
CA TYR A 176 9.36 -11.98 -3.16
C TYR A 176 8.59 -10.96 -2.34
N ARG A 177 7.29 -10.76 -2.61
CA ARG A 177 6.45 -9.86 -1.81
C ARG A 177 6.39 -10.32 -0.35
N GLY A 178 6.13 -11.59 -0.11
CA GLY A 178 6.08 -12.15 1.24
C GLY A 178 7.43 -12.11 1.94
N ILE A 179 8.53 -12.45 1.25
CA ILE A 179 9.90 -12.30 1.80
C ILE A 179 10.18 -10.85 2.20
N ASN A 180 9.78 -9.90 1.36
CA ASN A 180 10.00 -8.47 1.62
C ASN A 180 9.16 -7.98 2.81
N ASP A 181 7.95 -8.52 3.00
CA ASP A 181 7.12 -8.22 4.18
C ASP A 181 7.83 -8.64 5.49
N PHE A 182 8.61 -9.73 5.48
CA PHE A 182 9.44 -10.15 6.63
C PHE A 182 10.70 -9.30 6.81
N LYS A 183 11.38 -8.95 5.70
CA LYS A 183 12.68 -8.27 5.75
C LYS A 183 12.57 -6.76 6.02
N LYS A 184 11.51 -6.10 5.54
CA LYS A 184 11.44 -4.62 5.53
C LYS A 184 11.41 -3.96 6.89
N GLY A 185 11.00 -4.66 7.95
CA GLY A 185 10.89 -4.07 9.29
C GLY A 185 10.01 -2.80 9.32
N TYR A 186 10.13 -2.03 10.40
CA TYR A 186 9.53 -0.69 10.45
C TYR A 186 10.43 0.29 9.70
N GLN A 187 9.89 0.95 8.68
CA GLN A 187 10.55 2.06 8.00
C GLN A 187 9.78 3.35 8.33
N PRO A 188 10.40 4.32 9.01
CA PRO A 188 9.76 5.61 9.21
C PRO A 188 9.53 6.26 7.83
N GLY A 189 8.26 6.37 7.44
CA GLY A 189 7.89 7.09 6.23
C GLY A 189 8.14 8.57 6.46
N SER A 190 9.18 9.12 5.86
CA SER A 190 9.44 10.56 5.83
C SER A 190 8.90 11.10 4.52
N ASN A 191 7.91 12.00 4.60
CA ASN A 191 7.48 12.82 3.46
C ASN A 191 8.31 14.10 3.38
N LEU A 192 9.60 14.06 3.74
CA LEU A 192 10.48 15.22 3.69
C LEU A 192 11.28 15.19 2.39
N ALA A 193 11.30 16.30 1.66
CA ALA A 193 12.21 16.52 0.54
C ALA A 193 13.21 17.63 0.90
N LYS A 194 14.37 17.66 0.25
CA LYS A 194 15.27 18.82 0.35
C LYS A 194 15.00 19.79 -0.80
N ASP A 195 14.97 21.08 -0.50
CA ASP A 195 14.98 22.11 -1.54
C ASP A 195 16.36 22.24 -2.21
N GLU A 196 16.54 23.26 -3.03
CA GLU A 196 17.81 23.53 -3.73
C GLU A 196 18.91 24.06 -2.79
N ASN A 197 18.52 24.65 -1.66
CA ASN A 197 19.43 25.21 -0.65
C ASN A 197 19.82 24.19 0.45
N GLY A 198 19.15 23.03 0.46
CA GLY A 198 19.38 21.95 1.42
C GLY A 198 18.39 21.90 2.59
N ASP A 199 17.41 22.80 2.61
CA ASP A 199 16.38 22.88 3.65
C ASP A 199 15.28 21.83 3.47
N LEU A 200 14.73 21.37 4.60
CA LEU A 200 13.71 20.33 4.62
C LEU A 200 12.31 20.87 4.32
N LEU A 201 11.74 20.43 3.21
CA LEU A 201 10.35 20.64 2.81
C LEU A 201 9.47 19.53 3.38
N ALA A 202 8.48 19.91 4.19
CA ALA A 202 7.46 19.00 4.73
C ALA A 202 6.07 19.17 4.09
N ASP A 203 5.87 20.26 3.35
CA ASP A 203 4.60 20.62 2.73
C ASP A 203 4.42 19.94 1.37
N SER A 204 3.23 19.36 1.14
CA SER A 204 2.97 18.58 -0.08
C SER A 204 3.08 19.42 -1.34
N HIS A 205 2.61 20.68 -1.32
CA HIS A 205 2.64 21.54 -2.49
C HIS A 205 4.07 21.94 -2.84
N ASN A 206 4.87 22.30 -1.84
CA ASN A 206 6.29 22.60 -2.03
C ASN A 206 7.10 21.40 -2.52
N ILE A 207 6.80 20.19 -2.02
CA ILE A 207 7.41 18.95 -2.52
C ILE A 207 7.03 18.71 -3.99
N PHE A 208 5.76 18.89 -4.37
CA PHE A 208 5.33 18.75 -5.76
C PHE A 208 6.01 19.78 -6.68
N ASN A 209 6.11 21.03 -6.25
CA ASN A 209 6.81 22.07 -7.00
C ASN A 209 8.30 21.76 -7.11
N ARG A 210 8.93 21.23 -6.06
CA ARG A 210 10.32 20.78 -6.11
C ARG A 210 10.54 19.67 -7.14
N TRP A 211 9.64 18.67 -7.18
CA TRP A 211 9.67 17.62 -8.21
C TRP A 211 9.45 18.18 -9.60
N ARG A 212 8.47 19.08 -9.78
CA ARG A 212 8.22 19.76 -11.05
C ARG A 212 9.48 20.47 -11.54
N ASN A 213 10.10 21.30 -10.70
CA ASN A 213 11.31 22.04 -11.04
C ASN A 213 12.48 21.10 -11.35
N TYR A 214 12.67 20.05 -10.55
CA TYR A 214 13.71 19.05 -10.77
C TYR A 214 13.56 18.36 -12.14
N TYR A 215 12.36 17.86 -12.46
CA TYR A 215 12.12 17.21 -13.76
C TYR A 215 12.15 18.21 -14.91
N SER A 216 11.68 19.44 -14.72
CA SER A 216 11.85 20.50 -15.70
C SER A 216 13.33 20.76 -15.97
N GLN A 217 14.19 20.93 -14.97
CA GLN A 217 15.64 21.11 -15.18
C GLN A 217 16.29 19.89 -15.84
N LEU A 218 15.96 18.68 -15.36
CA LEU A 218 16.53 17.43 -15.87
C LEU A 218 16.15 17.15 -17.33
N LEU A 219 14.91 17.45 -17.72
CA LEU A 219 14.38 17.18 -19.06
C LEU A 219 14.53 18.37 -20.01
N SER A 220 14.67 19.59 -19.48
CA SER A 220 14.89 20.81 -20.28
C SER A 220 16.36 21.05 -20.60
N VAL A 221 17.16 19.99 -20.74
CA VAL A 221 18.51 20.10 -21.31
C VAL A 221 18.34 20.57 -22.74
N HIS A 222 18.38 21.90 -22.94
CA HIS A 222 18.79 22.46 -24.21
C HIS A 222 20.16 21.85 -24.47
N ARG A 223 20.25 20.95 -25.46
CA ARG A 223 21.52 20.62 -26.10
C ARG A 223 22.07 21.94 -26.62
N VAL A 224 22.85 22.64 -25.79
CA VAL A 224 23.79 23.66 -26.27
C VAL A 224 24.99 22.89 -26.81
N SER A 225 24.75 22.21 -27.91
CA SER A 225 25.80 21.91 -28.85
C SER A 225 25.48 22.82 -30.02
N ASN A 226 26.34 23.82 -30.25
CA ASN A 226 26.46 24.56 -31.51
C ASN A 226 26.77 23.57 -32.65
N ILE A 227 25.86 22.66 -32.90
CA ILE A 227 25.79 21.88 -34.12
C ILE A 227 24.97 22.81 -34.99
N ARG A 228 25.63 23.39 -36.00
CA ARG A 228 24.95 23.94 -37.17
C ARG A 228 23.71 23.09 -37.41
N GLN A 229 22.53 23.69 -37.50
CA GLN A 229 21.37 22.98 -38.00
C GLN A 229 21.71 22.52 -39.43
N THR A 230 22.45 21.42 -39.58
CA THR A 230 22.20 20.50 -40.67
C THR A 230 20.78 20.07 -40.41
N GLU A 231 19.86 20.65 -41.17
CA GLU A 231 18.60 20.03 -41.49
C GLU A 231 18.96 18.59 -41.88
N ILE A 232 18.87 17.68 -40.91
CA ILE A 232 18.77 16.27 -41.23
C ILE A 232 17.35 16.18 -41.74
N PRO A 233 17.11 15.93 -43.03
CA PRO A 233 15.78 15.56 -43.47
C PRO A 233 15.47 14.25 -42.76
N THR A 234 14.82 14.33 -41.61
CA THR A 234 14.21 13.17 -40.99
C THR A 234 13.02 12.86 -41.88
N ALA A 235 13.26 12.03 -42.89
CA ALA A 235 12.21 11.17 -43.39
C ALA A 235 11.83 10.30 -42.18
N GLU A 236 10.89 10.78 -41.36
CA GLU A 236 10.16 9.90 -40.48
C GLU A 236 9.65 8.80 -41.41
N PRO A 237 10.11 7.55 -41.26
CA PRO A 237 9.59 6.49 -42.10
C PRO A 237 8.08 6.53 -41.89
N LEU A 238 7.32 6.56 -42.98
CA LEU A 238 5.88 6.28 -42.93
C LEU A 238 5.77 4.86 -42.39
N VAL A 239 5.74 4.73 -41.06
CA VAL A 239 5.50 3.48 -40.37
C VAL A 239 4.03 3.22 -40.62
N PRO A 240 3.68 2.15 -41.35
CA PRO A 240 2.28 1.80 -41.56
C PRO A 240 1.62 1.57 -40.19
N ASP A 241 0.34 1.93 -40.10
CA ASP A 241 -0.42 1.69 -38.88
C ASP A 241 -0.32 0.21 -38.50
N PRO A 242 -0.08 -0.10 -37.20
CA PRO A 242 0.12 -1.46 -36.77
C PRO A 242 -1.15 -2.28 -37.05
N SER A 243 -0.96 -3.44 -37.67
CA SER A 243 -2.07 -4.34 -37.94
C SER A 243 -2.65 -4.91 -36.63
N PRO A 244 -3.95 -5.25 -36.59
CA PRO A 244 -4.54 -5.90 -35.42
C PRO A 244 -3.76 -7.16 -34.99
N PHE A 245 -3.23 -7.93 -35.96
CA PHE A 245 -2.43 -9.11 -35.70
C PHE A 245 -1.08 -8.80 -35.01
N GLU A 246 -0.41 -7.72 -35.42
CA GLU A 246 0.82 -7.26 -34.76
C GLU A 246 0.55 -6.82 -33.33
N VAL A 247 -0.56 -6.11 -33.10
CA VAL A 247 -1.00 -5.69 -31.76
C VAL A 247 -1.29 -6.92 -30.88
N GLU A 248 -2.06 -7.88 -31.38
CA GLU A 248 -2.36 -9.12 -30.65
C GLU A 248 -1.10 -9.93 -30.35
N SER A 249 -0.21 -10.07 -31.34
CA SER A 249 1.08 -10.75 -31.18
C SER A 249 1.97 -10.06 -30.16
N ALA A 250 1.99 -8.72 -30.14
CA ALA A 250 2.72 -7.94 -29.16
C ALA A 250 2.14 -8.14 -27.75
N ILE A 251 0.82 -8.10 -27.61
CA ILE A 251 0.11 -8.35 -26.34
C ILE A 251 0.38 -9.78 -25.82
N ALA A 252 0.36 -10.78 -26.71
CA ALA A 252 0.61 -12.18 -26.35
C ALA A 252 2.05 -12.41 -25.84
N LYS A 253 3.03 -11.65 -26.36
CA LYS A 253 4.43 -11.70 -25.91
C LYS A 253 4.65 -11.03 -24.54
N LEU A 254 3.66 -10.33 -23.99
CA LEU A 254 3.82 -9.60 -22.74
C LEU A 254 3.92 -10.53 -21.53
N LYS A 255 4.98 -10.31 -20.75
CA LYS A 255 5.12 -10.94 -19.43
C LYS A 255 4.12 -10.31 -18.47
N ARG A 256 3.34 -11.14 -17.77
CA ARG A 256 2.40 -10.68 -16.74
C ARG A 256 3.09 -9.77 -15.72
N TYR A 257 2.43 -8.66 -15.39
CA TYR A 257 2.88 -7.67 -14.40
C TYR A 257 4.17 -6.90 -14.76
N LYS A 258 4.57 -6.89 -16.03
CA LYS A 258 5.60 -5.99 -16.54
C LYS A 258 4.97 -4.96 -17.47
N SER A 259 5.45 -3.72 -17.40
CA SER A 259 5.24 -2.76 -18.48
C SER A 259 6.12 -3.14 -19.67
N THR A 260 5.64 -2.86 -20.88
CA THR A 260 6.44 -2.84 -22.10
C THR A 260 7.39 -1.66 -22.05
N SER A 261 8.45 -1.76 -21.25
CA SER A 261 9.64 -0.97 -21.52
C SER A 261 10.54 -1.90 -22.33
N SER A 262 10.66 -1.64 -23.63
CA SER A 262 11.87 -2.02 -24.34
C SER A 262 12.99 -1.17 -23.74
N ASP A 263 14.04 -1.81 -23.25
CA ASP A 263 15.38 -1.20 -23.32
C ASP A 263 15.82 -1.18 -24.79
#